data_AF-A0A819S0B8-F1
#
_entry.id   AF-A0A819S0B8-F1
#
_cell.length_a   1.000
_cell.length_b   1.000
_cell.length_c   1.000
_cell.angle_alpha   90.00
_cell.angle_beta   90.00
_cell.angle_gamma   90.00
#
_symmetry.space_group_name_H-M   'P 1'
#
loop_
_entity.id
_entity.type
_entity.pdbx_description
1 polymer ?
#
loop_
_entity_poly.entity_id
_entity_poly.type
_entity_poly.pdbx_seq_one_letter_code
_entity_poly.pdbx_strand_id
1 'polypeptide(L)'
;SCSEEHLFSVYFMIAFIGCTFPILLRNWCPAEIFVGDTFCYFAGMTFAVVGIIGHFSKTMLLFFIPQIINFLLSIPQLFHFIPCPRHRLPRLNIDLNKLNPSEIEFKKKDLKPLGWLMLRFFSATKFIKYREYKMNDNEVMIVTTNFTIINTVLCWSGPLYEGTLTQILIVIQVVFGCLLPFFIRYYLVKFFYDS
;
A
#
# COMPACT_ATOMS: atom_id res chain seq x y z
N SER A 1 -22.29 -5.71 27.20
CA SER A 1 -20.90 -5.30 26.90
C SER A 1 -20.45 -5.74 25.50
N CYS A 2 -20.01 -6.99 25.26
CA CYS A 2 -19.45 -7.38 23.95
C CYS A 2 -20.42 -7.23 22.76
N SER A 3 -21.71 -7.54 22.94
CA SER A 3 -22.73 -7.36 21.88
C SER A 3 -22.98 -5.88 21.55
N GLU A 4 -22.91 -4.99 22.55
CA GLU A 4 -23.19 -3.56 22.39
C GLU A 4 -22.04 -2.83 21.68
N GLU A 5 -20.79 -3.21 21.99
CA GLU A 5 -19.59 -2.71 21.30
C GLU A 5 -19.58 -3.11 19.81
N HIS A 6 -19.97 -4.34 19.51
CA HIS A 6 -20.13 -4.80 18.12
C HIS A 6 -21.29 -4.10 17.43
N LEU A 7 -22.42 -3.90 18.11
CA LEU A 7 -23.58 -3.20 17.56
C LEU A 7 -23.26 -1.73 17.23
N PHE A 8 -22.55 -1.04 18.12
CA PHE A 8 -22.03 0.32 17.87
C PHE A 8 -21.17 0.36 16.60
N SER A 9 -20.23 -0.59 16.50
CA SER A 9 -19.34 -0.70 15.36
C SER A 9 -20.10 -0.95 14.05
N VAL A 10 -21.12 -1.80 14.08
CA VAL A 10 -21.98 -2.09 12.93
C VAL A 10 -22.72 -0.83 12.46
N TYR A 11 -23.30 -0.03 13.36
CA TYR A 11 -23.97 1.21 12.98
C TYR A 11 -23.04 2.19 12.25
N PHE A 12 -21.83 2.41 12.77
CA PHE A 12 -20.83 3.26 12.13
C PHE A 12 -20.38 2.70 10.78
N MET A 13 -20.14 1.39 10.69
CA MET A 13 -19.67 0.75 9.45
C MET A 13 -20.74 0.75 8.36
N ILE A 14 -22.02 0.55 8.69
CA ILE A 14 -23.12 0.65 7.72
C ILE A 14 -23.21 2.07 7.17
N ALA A 15 -23.17 3.09 8.03
CA ALA A 15 -23.17 4.49 7.59
C ALA A 15 -21.96 4.80 6.71
N PHE A 16 -20.77 4.33 7.10
CA PHE A 16 -19.55 4.52 6.32
C PHE A 16 -19.63 3.87 4.93
N ILE A 17 -20.16 2.64 4.83
CA ILE A 17 -20.37 1.95 3.55
C ILE A 17 -21.40 2.71 2.71
N GLY A 18 -22.50 3.16 3.31
CA GLY A 18 -23.55 3.93 2.63
C GLY A 18 -23.03 5.22 2.00
N CYS A 19 -22.12 5.93 2.67
CA CYS A 19 -21.48 7.12 2.14
C CYS A 19 -20.37 6.81 1.11
N THR A 20 -19.63 5.72 1.31
CA THR A 20 -18.50 5.35 0.43
C THR A 20 -18.96 4.75 -0.89
N PHE A 21 -20.09 4.03 -0.91
CA PHE A 21 -20.55 3.32 -2.11
C PHE A 21 -20.82 4.24 -3.32
N PRO A 22 -21.57 5.36 -3.19
CA PRO A 22 -21.74 6.31 -4.29
C PRO A 22 -20.43 6.94 -4.77
N ILE A 23 -19.50 7.21 -3.85
CA ILE A 23 -18.17 7.73 -4.15
C ILE A 23 -17.40 6.71 -4.99
N LEU A 24 -17.43 5.43 -4.60
CA LEU A 24 -16.78 4.35 -5.31
C LEU A 24 -17.31 4.22 -6.74
N LEU A 25 -18.63 4.31 -6.96
CA LEU A 25 -19.22 4.21 -8.31
C LEU A 25 -18.69 5.31 -9.25
N ARG A 26 -18.48 6.52 -8.74
CA ARG A 26 -17.96 7.66 -9.51
C ARG A 26 -16.42 7.69 -9.60
N ASN A 27 -15.74 7.06 -8.65
CA ASN A 27 -14.28 6.97 -8.62
C ASN A 27 -13.74 5.71 -9.31
N TRP A 28 -14.58 4.71 -9.59
CA TRP A 28 -14.19 3.49 -10.27
C TRP A 28 -13.65 3.79 -11.67
N CYS A 29 -12.65 3.03 -12.12
CA CYS A 29 -11.96 3.29 -13.39
C CYS A 29 -12.94 3.20 -14.58
N PRO A 30 -13.05 4.24 -15.44
CA PRO A 30 -12.33 5.53 -15.42
C PRO A 30 -12.90 6.54 -14.40
N ALA A 31 -12.05 7.12 -13.55
CA ALA A 31 -12.48 7.97 -12.44
C ALA A 31 -13.07 9.32 -12.91
N GLU A 32 -14.32 9.62 -12.52
CA GLU A 32 -14.97 10.91 -12.75
C GLU A 32 -14.68 11.91 -11.63
N ILE A 33 -14.55 11.42 -10.39
CA ILE A 33 -14.22 12.21 -9.20
C ILE A 33 -13.03 11.59 -8.47
N PHE A 34 -12.25 12.42 -7.79
CA PHE A 34 -11.19 11.99 -6.90
C PHE A 34 -11.60 12.22 -5.44
N VAL A 35 -11.30 11.23 -4.60
CA VAL A 35 -11.68 11.27 -3.17
C VAL A 35 -10.82 12.23 -2.35
N GLY A 36 -9.55 12.41 -2.76
CA GLY A 36 -8.58 13.28 -2.09
C GLY A 36 -8.22 12.86 -0.67
N ASP A 37 -7.42 13.70 -0.01
CA ASP A 37 -6.95 13.46 1.36
C ASP A 37 -8.09 13.48 2.39
N THR A 38 -9.15 14.25 2.13
CA THR A 38 -10.33 14.35 3.00
C THR A 38 -10.97 12.99 3.26
N PHE A 39 -11.17 12.19 2.22
CA PHE A 39 -11.74 10.85 2.37
C PHE A 39 -10.77 9.91 3.10
N CYS A 40 -9.46 10.00 2.82
CA CYS A 40 -8.45 9.18 3.50
C CYS A 40 -8.42 9.46 5.01
N TYR A 41 -8.49 10.73 5.41
CA TYR A 41 -8.60 11.11 6.83
C TYR A 41 -9.92 10.64 7.44
N PHE A 42 -11.04 10.83 6.74
CA PHE A 42 -12.35 10.38 7.20
C PHE A 42 -12.42 8.87 7.42
N ALA A 43 -11.96 8.09 6.44
CA ALA A 43 -11.90 6.63 6.53
C ALA A 43 -10.97 6.16 7.65
N GLY A 44 -9.74 6.68 7.69
CA GLY A 44 -8.77 6.34 8.72
C GLY A 44 -9.29 6.62 10.13
N MET A 45 -9.89 7.79 10.36
CA MET A 45 -10.46 8.16 11.66
C MET A 45 -11.66 7.28 12.02
N THR A 46 -12.54 7.00 11.06
CA THR A 46 -13.72 6.13 11.30
C THR A 46 -13.29 4.73 11.73
N PHE A 47 -12.32 4.14 11.04
CA PHE A 47 -11.75 2.86 11.43
C PHE A 47 -11.09 2.95 12.81
N ALA A 48 -10.22 3.94 13.05
CA ALA A 48 -9.56 4.09 14.35
C ALA A 48 -10.57 4.20 15.52
N VAL A 49 -11.61 5.03 15.38
CA VAL A 49 -12.66 5.21 16.39
C VAL A 49 -13.38 3.90 16.68
N VAL A 50 -13.85 3.22 15.63
CA VAL A 50 -14.57 1.95 15.76
C VAL A 50 -13.70 0.87 16.38
N GLY A 51 -12.42 0.80 16.01
CA GLY A 51 -11.47 -0.17 16.58
C GLY A 51 -11.16 0.07 18.05
N ILE A 52 -10.95 1.33 18.44
CA ILE A 52 -10.62 1.72 19.82
C ILE A 52 -11.82 1.54 20.74
N ILE A 53 -12.99 2.09 20.37
CA ILE A 53 -14.21 2.03 21.19
C ILE A 53 -14.75 0.59 21.23
N GLY A 54 -14.68 -0.13 20.12
CA GLY A 54 -15.09 -1.53 20.06
C GLY A 54 -14.09 -2.51 20.68
N HIS A 55 -12.97 -2.03 21.24
CA HIS A 55 -11.92 -2.85 21.85
C HIS A 55 -11.33 -3.96 20.97
N PHE A 56 -11.44 -3.84 19.64
CA PHE A 56 -10.89 -4.81 18.67
C PHE A 56 -9.79 -4.23 17.77
N SER A 57 -9.10 -3.18 18.18
CA SER A 57 -7.99 -2.55 17.45
C SER A 57 -6.95 -3.55 16.94
N LYS A 58 -6.63 -4.60 17.71
CA LYS A 58 -5.70 -5.65 17.28
C LYS A 58 -6.21 -6.43 16.06
N THR A 59 -7.50 -6.79 16.04
CA THR A 59 -8.11 -7.46 14.88
C THR A 59 -8.18 -6.51 13.70
N MET A 60 -8.54 -5.25 13.95
CA MET A 60 -8.59 -4.23 12.90
C MET A 60 -7.24 -4.05 12.22
N LEU A 61 -6.14 -3.95 12.98
CA LEU A 61 -4.79 -3.84 12.41
C LEU A 61 -4.43 -5.01 11.49
N LEU A 62 -4.92 -6.23 11.79
CA LEU A 62 -4.75 -7.37 10.88
C LEU A 62 -5.48 -7.16 9.55
N PHE A 63 -6.64 -6.50 9.53
CA PHE A 63 -7.30 -6.14 8.27
C PHE A 63 -6.52 -5.09 7.46
N PHE A 64 -5.67 -4.30 8.12
CA PHE A 64 -4.80 -3.30 7.51
C PHE A 64 -3.43 -3.84 7.05
N ILE A 65 -3.22 -5.16 7.00
CA ILE A 65 -1.93 -5.76 6.61
C ILE A 65 -1.37 -5.19 5.30
N PRO A 66 -2.13 -5.09 4.19
CA PRO A 66 -1.60 -4.54 2.94
C PRO A 66 -1.18 -3.07 3.05
N GLN A 67 -1.93 -2.26 3.81
CA GLN A 67 -1.60 -0.85 4.08
C GLN A 67 -0.32 -0.75 4.92
N ILE A 68 -0.18 -1.61 5.94
CA ILE A 68 1.02 -1.69 6.78
C ILE A 68 2.22 -2.11 5.93
N ILE A 69 2.08 -3.13 5.07
CA ILE A 69 3.15 -3.55 4.16
C ILE A 69 3.56 -2.40 3.23
N ASN A 70 2.60 -1.72 2.59
CA ASN A 70 2.90 -0.58 1.74
C ASN A 70 3.62 0.54 2.50
N PHE A 71 3.23 0.81 3.76
CA PHE A 71 3.90 1.76 4.63
C PHE A 71 5.34 1.34 4.94
N LEU A 72 5.55 0.08 5.36
CA LEU A 72 6.88 -0.48 5.65
C LEU A 72 7.79 -0.46 4.42
N LEU A 73 7.27 -0.82 3.24
CA LEU A 73 7.99 -0.70 1.97
C LEU A 73 8.39 0.76 1.70
N SER A 74 7.50 1.71 2.03
CA SER A 74 7.72 3.15 1.80
C SER A 74 8.68 3.81 2.81
N ILE A 75 9.01 3.18 3.94
CA ILE A 75 9.87 3.74 5.00
C ILE A 75 11.19 4.34 4.48
N PRO A 76 11.98 3.65 3.62
CA PRO A 76 13.23 4.21 3.11
C PRO A 76 13.05 5.58 2.44
N GLN A 77 11.94 5.77 1.73
CA GLN A 77 11.62 7.02 1.06
C GLN A 77 11.00 8.04 2.04
N LEU A 78 10.06 7.63 2.89
CA LEU A 78 9.38 8.52 3.84
C LEU A 78 10.34 9.18 4.83
N PHE A 79 11.34 8.44 5.32
CA PHE A 79 12.37 8.97 6.22
C PHE A 79 13.58 9.56 5.46
N HIS A 80 13.49 9.67 4.13
CA HIS A 80 14.51 10.28 3.28
C HIS A 80 15.89 9.59 3.37
N PHE A 81 15.93 8.28 3.65
CA PHE A 81 17.14 7.47 3.50
C PHE A 81 17.47 7.23 2.02
N ILE A 82 16.42 7.18 1.20
CA ILE A 82 16.45 7.18 -0.26
C ILE A 82 15.66 8.41 -0.73
N PRO A 83 16.10 9.11 -1.80
CA PRO A 83 15.36 10.26 -2.32
C PRO A 83 13.89 9.94 -2.58
N CYS A 84 13.00 10.78 -2.02
CA CYS A 84 11.56 10.62 -2.16
C CYS A 84 11.02 11.69 -3.13
N PRO A 85 10.48 11.30 -4.29
CA PRO A 85 9.83 12.24 -5.19
C PRO A 85 8.50 12.68 -4.58
N ARG A 86 8.00 13.85 -5.02
CA ARG A 86 6.69 14.37 -4.57
C ARG A 86 5.54 13.43 -4.93
N HIS A 87 5.57 12.83 -6.12
CA HIS A 87 4.59 11.86 -6.59
C HIS A 87 5.24 10.49 -6.76
N ARG A 88 4.65 9.48 -6.13
CA ARG A 88 5.11 8.08 -6.16
C ARG A 88 4.18 7.16 -6.96
N LEU A 89 3.20 7.75 -7.65
CA LEU A 89 2.26 7.01 -8.50
C LEU A 89 2.97 6.47 -9.76
N PRO A 90 2.47 5.35 -10.34
CA PRO A 90 2.95 4.84 -11.62
C PRO A 90 2.82 5.90 -12.75
N ARG A 91 3.66 5.79 -13.77
CA ARG A 91 3.59 6.67 -14.95
C ARG A 91 2.74 6.03 -16.02
N LEU A 92 1.74 6.75 -16.53
CA LEU A 92 0.96 6.31 -17.67
C LEU A 92 1.79 6.40 -18.95
N ASN A 93 1.90 5.29 -19.67
CA ASN A 93 2.36 5.28 -21.05
C ASN A 93 1.16 5.41 -21.97
N ILE A 94 1.07 6.56 -22.65
CA ILE A 94 -0.03 6.93 -23.54
C ILE A 94 -0.11 5.97 -24.73
N ASP A 95 1.03 5.53 -25.27
CA ASP A 95 1.11 4.70 -26.47
C ASP A 95 0.51 3.31 -26.24
N LEU A 96 0.74 2.76 -25.05
CA LEU A 96 0.26 1.43 -24.66
C LEU A 96 -1.01 1.46 -23.83
N ASN A 97 -1.47 2.66 -23.43
CA ASN A 97 -2.51 2.89 -22.43
C ASN A 97 -2.33 2.03 -21.16
N LYS A 98 -1.09 1.95 -20.66
CA LYS A 98 -0.70 1.10 -19.52
C LYS A 98 0.16 1.89 -18.54
N LEU A 99 0.02 1.55 -17.26
CA LEU A 99 0.83 2.08 -16.17
C LEU A 99 2.17 1.36 -16.11
N ASN A 100 3.25 2.12 -16.20
CA ASN A 100 4.61 1.68 -15.95
C ASN A 100 5.03 2.03 -14.51
N PRO A 101 5.90 1.21 -13.89
CA PRO A 101 6.48 1.56 -12.60
C PRO A 101 7.17 2.94 -12.69
N SER A 102 6.94 3.80 -11.70
CA SER A 102 7.64 5.07 -11.63
C SER A 102 9.03 4.90 -11.03
N GLU A 103 10.00 5.58 -11.63
CA GLU A 103 11.42 5.46 -11.29
C GLU A 103 11.95 6.78 -10.72
N ILE A 104 12.93 6.65 -9.83
CA ILE A 104 13.69 7.73 -9.21
C ILE A 104 15.16 7.59 -9.62
N GLU A 105 15.80 8.72 -9.88
CA GLU A 105 17.19 8.80 -10.29
C GLU A 105 17.97 9.65 -9.30
N PHE A 106 19.13 9.16 -8.84
CA PHE A 106 19.99 9.89 -7.92
C PHE A 106 21.46 9.46 -8.03
N LYS A 107 22.38 10.32 -7.58
CA LYS A 107 23.82 10.03 -7.60
C LYS A 107 24.16 9.01 -6.53
N LYS A 108 25.02 8.04 -6.87
CA LYS A 108 25.51 7.02 -5.93
C LYS A 108 26.21 7.61 -4.70
N LYS A 109 26.83 8.78 -4.85
CA LYS A 109 27.57 9.49 -3.80
C LYS A 109 26.67 10.10 -2.71
N ASP A 110 25.40 10.37 -3.03
CA ASP A 110 24.49 11.07 -2.12
C ASP A 110 23.83 10.11 -1.10
N LEU A 111 24.01 8.79 -1.28
CA LEU A 111 23.34 7.79 -0.48
C LEU A 111 24.13 7.47 0.81
N LYS A 112 23.46 7.63 1.96
CA LYS A 112 23.98 7.22 3.26
C LYS A 112 24.19 5.69 3.34
N PRO A 113 25.08 5.19 4.21
CA PRO A 113 25.32 3.75 4.36
C PRO A 113 24.06 2.95 4.72
N LEU A 114 23.16 3.51 5.54
CA LEU A 114 21.86 2.91 5.86
C LEU A 114 20.96 2.79 4.62
N GLY A 115 20.89 3.85 3.80
CA GLY A 115 20.13 3.82 2.54
C GLY A 115 20.67 2.75 1.59
N TRP A 116 21.99 2.56 1.56
CA TRP A 116 22.65 1.51 0.79
C TRP A 116 22.27 0.11 1.26
N LEU A 117 22.27 -0.13 2.58
CA LEU A 117 21.85 -1.40 3.16
C LEU A 117 20.39 -1.71 2.82
N MET A 118 19.49 -0.73 2.99
CA MET A 118 18.08 -0.88 2.66
C MET A 118 17.89 -1.17 1.16
N LEU A 119 18.55 -0.41 0.29
CA LEU A 119 18.46 -0.60 -1.16
C LEU A 119 18.93 -2.01 -1.56
N ARG A 120 20.03 -2.51 -0.96
CA ARG A 120 20.54 -3.85 -1.22
C ARG A 120 19.56 -4.93 -0.76
N PHE A 121 18.93 -4.74 0.39
CA PHE A 121 17.89 -5.64 0.90
C PHE A 121 16.67 -5.70 -0.05
N PHE A 122 16.16 -4.54 -0.49
CA PHE A 122 15.02 -4.48 -1.41
C PHE A 122 15.35 -4.96 -2.83
N SER A 123 16.58 -4.74 -3.29
CA SER A 123 17.07 -5.25 -4.58
C SER A 123 17.21 -6.78 -4.57
N ALA A 124 17.70 -7.37 -3.47
CA ALA A 124 17.81 -8.82 -3.32
C ALA A 124 16.45 -9.54 -3.33
N THR A 125 15.41 -8.88 -2.80
CA THR A 125 14.04 -9.42 -2.70
C THR A 125 13.21 -9.24 -3.98
N LYS A 126 13.79 -8.67 -5.06
CA LYS A 126 13.10 -8.38 -6.34
C LYS A 126 11.84 -7.51 -6.22
N PHE A 127 11.66 -6.78 -5.12
CA PHE A 127 10.54 -5.85 -4.95
C PHE A 127 10.69 -4.57 -5.76
N ILE A 128 11.94 -4.19 -6.07
CA ILE A 128 12.30 -2.99 -6.83
C ILE A 128 13.13 -3.38 -8.04
N LYS A 129 13.00 -2.61 -9.14
CA LYS A 129 14.01 -2.62 -10.20
C LYS A 129 15.13 -1.68 -9.79
N TYR A 130 16.36 -2.13 -10.00
CA TYR A 130 17.57 -1.37 -9.71
C TYR A 130 18.48 -1.44 -10.93
N ARG A 131 18.93 -0.27 -11.40
CA ARG A 131 19.85 -0.11 -12.53
C ARG A 131 20.91 0.92 -12.15
N GLU A 132 22.15 0.65 -12.52
CA GLU A 132 23.23 1.63 -12.47
C GLU A 132 23.67 1.96 -13.89
N TYR A 133 23.89 3.24 -14.19
CA TYR A 133 24.56 3.66 -15.42
C TYR A 133 25.54 4.79 -15.15
N LYS A 134 26.55 4.87 -16.01
CA LYS A 134 27.53 5.96 -16.00
C LYS A 134 27.01 7.08 -16.88
N MET A 135 26.94 8.28 -16.35
CA MET A 135 26.58 9.46 -17.15
C MET A 135 27.84 10.12 -17.73
N ASN A 136 28.92 10.17 -16.93
CA ASN A 136 30.27 10.64 -17.31
C ASN A 136 31.33 9.73 -16.68
N ASP A 137 32.61 9.86 -17.08
CA ASP A 137 33.73 9.00 -16.60
C ASP A 137 33.86 8.90 -15.06
N ASN A 138 33.31 9.87 -14.31
CA ASN A 138 33.40 9.94 -12.84
C ASN A 138 32.05 9.98 -12.08
N GLU A 139 30.91 9.84 -12.76
CA GLU A 139 29.58 9.91 -12.12
C GLU A 139 28.70 8.69 -12.46
N VAL A 140 28.39 7.90 -11.42
CA VAL A 140 27.47 6.76 -11.48
C VAL A 140 26.11 7.19 -10.92
N MET A 141 25.09 7.08 -11.75
CA MET A 141 23.69 7.31 -11.39
C MET A 141 23.04 5.97 -11.06
N ILE A 142 22.17 5.99 -10.05
CA ILE A 142 21.33 4.87 -9.65
C ILE A 142 19.90 5.22 -10.02
N VAL A 143 19.24 4.30 -10.73
CA VAL A 143 17.82 4.36 -10.99
C VAL A 143 17.12 3.21 -10.27
N THR A 144 16.15 3.55 -9.43
CA THR A 144 15.30 2.58 -8.74
C THR A 144 13.84 2.86 -8.94
N THR A 145 13.01 1.83 -8.85
CA THR A 145 11.56 2.01 -8.78
C THR A 145 11.14 2.62 -7.43
N ASN A 146 10.07 3.42 -7.43
CA ASN A 146 9.45 3.91 -6.20
C ASN A 146 9.00 2.77 -5.27
N PHE A 147 9.17 2.99 -3.97
CA PHE A 147 9.00 1.95 -2.95
C PHE A 147 7.55 1.96 -2.46
N THR A 148 6.66 1.36 -3.25
CA THR A 148 5.23 1.26 -2.96
C THR A 148 4.70 -0.07 -3.47
N ILE A 149 3.67 -0.63 -2.83
CA ILE A 149 3.05 -1.89 -3.26
C ILE A 149 2.55 -1.82 -4.70
N ILE A 150 2.05 -0.65 -5.14
CA ILE A 150 1.55 -0.43 -6.50
C ILE A 150 2.67 -0.65 -7.53
N ASN A 151 3.81 0.02 -7.33
CA ASN A 151 4.96 -0.14 -8.21
C ASN A 151 5.58 -1.54 -8.11
N THR A 152 5.56 -2.16 -6.94
CA THR A 152 6.01 -3.55 -6.77
C THR A 152 5.15 -4.54 -7.57
N VAL A 153 3.83 -4.39 -7.55
CA VAL A 153 2.92 -5.21 -8.37
C VAL A 153 3.20 -5.04 -9.87
N LEU A 154 3.49 -3.81 -10.32
CA LEU A 154 3.88 -3.53 -11.70
C LEU A 154 5.28 -4.06 -12.04
N CYS A 155 6.20 -4.14 -11.06
CA CYS A 155 7.50 -4.78 -11.25
C CYS A 155 7.37 -6.28 -11.50
N TRP A 156 6.42 -6.94 -10.83
CA TRP A 156 6.18 -8.38 -10.98
C TRP A 156 5.31 -8.74 -12.18
N SER A 157 4.23 -7.99 -12.40
CA SER A 157 3.23 -8.29 -13.44
C SER A 157 3.55 -7.62 -14.77
N GLY A 158 4.46 -6.65 -14.78
CA GLY A 158 4.73 -5.79 -15.93
C GLY A 158 3.75 -4.62 -16.04
N PRO A 159 3.75 -3.92 -17.19
CA PRO A 159 2.85 -2.79 -17.42
C PRO A 159 1.40 -3.25 -17.50
N LEU A 160 0.53 -2.64 -16.70
CA LEU A 160 -0.89 -3.01 -16.58
C LEU A 160 -1.81 -1.83 -16.84
N TYR A 161 -3.04 -2.10 -17.27
CA TYR A 161 -4.09 -1.08 -17.31
C TYR A 161 -4.47 -0.67 -15.88
N GLU A 162 -4.85 0.60 -15.69
CA GLU A 162 -5.17 1.16 -14.37
C GLU A 162 -6.28 0.39 -13.65
N GLY A 163 -7.38 0.06 -14.36
CA GLY A 163 -8.48 -0.72 -13.80
C GLY A 163 -8.04 -2.11 -13.33
N THR A 164 -7.20 -2.79 -14.12
CA THR A 164 -6.68 -4.12 -13.78
C THR A 164 -5.75 -4.06 -12.56
N LEU A 165 -4.88 -3.04 -12.50
CA LEU A 165 -4.01 -2.83 -11.35
C LEU A 165 -4.81 -2.61 -10.07
N THR A 166 -5.85 -1.77 -10.12
CA THR A 166 -6.75 -1.51 -9.00
C THR A 166 -7.48 -2.78 -8.55
N GLN A 167 -7.98 -3.60 -9.49
CA GLN A 167 -8.59 -4.89 -9.18
C GLN A 167 -7.60 -5.84 -8.49
N ILE A 168 -6.36 -5.94 -8.96
CA ILE A 168 -5.32 -6.77 -8.31
C ILE A 168 -5.06 -6.29 -6.88
N LEU A 169 -4.98 -4.98 -6.65
CA LEU A 169 -4.79 -4.42 -5.29
C LEU A 169 -5.98 -4.71 -4.37
N ILE A 170 -7.22 -4.66 -4.89
CA ILE A 170 -8.42 -5.06 -4.14
C ILE A 170 -8.39 -6.55 -3.82
N VAL A 171 -7.98 -7.41 -4.76
CA VAL A 171 -7.83 -8.85 -4.53
C VAL A 171 -6.77 -9.12 -3.45
N ILE A 172 -5.62 -8.43 -3.51
CA ILE A 172 -4.60 -8.48 -2.44
C ILE A 172 -5.21 -8.04 -1.10
N GLN A 173 -6.02 -6.98 -1.09
CA GLN A 173 -6.70 -6.52 0.12
C GLN A 173 -7.66 -7.55 0.69
N VAL A 174 -8.46 -8.21 -0.14
CA VAL A 174 -9.41 -9.24 0.32
C VAL A 174 -8.66 -10.48 0.81
N VAL A 175 -7.62 -10.93 0.11
CA VAL A 175 -6.87 -12.13 0.49
C VAL A 175 -6.08 -11.90 1.79
N PHE A 176 -5.24 -10.86 1.83
CA PHE A 176 -4.34 -10.62 2.96
C PHE A 176 -4.97 -9.81 4.09
N GLY A 177 -5.95 -8.96 3.78
CA GLY A 177 -6.63 -8.10 4.74
C GLY A 177 -7.99 -8.62 5.21
N CYS A 178 -8.46 -9.77 4.73
CA CYS A 178 -9.71 -10.37 5.23
C CYS A 178 -9.52 -11.86 5.51
N LEU A 179 -9.18 -12.67 4.50
CA LEU A 179 -9.08 -14.13 4.66
C LEU A 179 -7.99 -14.55 5.67
N LEU A 180 -6.80 -13.98 5.57
CA LEU A 180 -5.69 -14.32 6.48
C LEU A 180 -6.00 -13.93 7.95
N PRO A 181 -6.47 -12.71 8.27
CA PRO A 181 -6.88 -12.35 9.62
C PRO A 181 -7.98 -13.25 10.19
N PHE A 182 -8.98 -13.60 9.37
CA PHE A 182 -10.04 -14.51 9.79
C PHE A 182 -9.50 -15.93 10.06
N PHE A 183 -8.60 -16.42 9.21
CA PHE A 183 -7.93 -17.70 9.44
C PHE A 183 -7.13 -17.68 10.75
N ILE A 184 -6.37 -16.61 11.02
CA ILE A 184 -5.63 -16.46 12.28
C ILE A 184 -6.59 -16.48 13.47
N ARG A 185 -7.65 -15.67 13.42
CA ARG A 185 -8.58 -15.51 14.54
C ARG A 185 -9.39 -16.78 14.84
N TYR A 186 -9.85 -17.50 13.81
CA TYR A 186 -10.72 -18.66 14.00
C TYR A 186 -9.97 -19.99 14.12
N TYR A 187 -8.83 -20.14 13.44
CA TYR A 187 -8.11 -21.42 13.40
C TYR A 187 -6.89 -21.43 14.34
N LEU A 188 -6.01 -20.42 14.25
CA LEU A 188 -4.77 -20.37 15.04
C LEU A 188 -5.03 -20.12 16.52
N VAL A 189 -5.91 -19.18 16.86
CA VAL A 189 -6.26 -18.93 18.26
C VAL A 189 -6.89 -20.17 18.89
N LYS A 190 -7.77 -20.86 18.17
CA LYS A 190 -8.39 -22.08 18.70
C LYS A 190 -7.35 -23.17 18.94
N PHE A 191 -6.40 -23.35 18.02
CA PHE A 191 -5.33 -24.35 18.18
C PHE A 191 -4.40 -24.06 19.37
N PHE A 192 -4.03 -22.79 19.60
CA PHE A 192 -3.12 -22.40 20.69
C PHE A 192 -3.77 -22.37 22.08
N TYR A 193 -5.08 -22.16 22.17
CA TYR A 193 -5.80 -22.16 23.45
C TYR A 193 -6.43 -23.51 23.81
N ASP A 194 -6.65 -24.40 22.84
CA ASP A 194 -7.10 -25.79 23.07
C ASP A 194 -5.95 -26.81 23.23
N SER A 195 -4.69 -26.35 23.39
CA SER A 195 -3.49 -27.16 23.72
C SER A 195 -3.03 -26.89 25.16
#